data_AF-A0A973CDW8-F1
#
_entry.id   AF-A0A973CDW8-F1
#
_cell.length_a   1.000
_cell.length_b   1.000
_cell.length_c   1.000
_cell.angle_alpha   90.00
_cell.angle_beta   90.00
_cell.angle_gamma   90.00
#
_symmetry.space_group_name_H-M   'P 1'
#
loop_
_entity.id
_entity.type
_entity.pdbx_description
1 polymer ?
#
loop_
_entity_poly.entity_id
_entity_poly.type
_entity_poly.pdbx_seq_one_letter_code
_entity_poly.pdbx_strand_id
1 'polypeptide(L)'
;GRVKPATISKAETGATKNITRAALSGDSTASSMMRQLRAVFSNLPDGGYLSQVGLKFDKNGEISLDKEALAKSLDKDPDILNNMLLGKDGIVDRLSTALKPYSKSIGIFDNRVSSLNSEIDRLQDKTAQLDVQMESLYQRYLKQFTAMQQLQSQMQQTSGLFGMSQQF
;
A
#
# COMPACT_ATOMS: atom_id res chain seq x y z
N GLY A 1 -30.45 17.44 -23.64
CA GLY A 1 -29.13 17.40 -22.97
C GLY A 1 -28.73 15.95 -22.79
N ARG A 2 -27.54 15.56 -23.27
CA ARG A 2 -27.05 14.18 -23.26
C ARG A 2 -26.49 13.82 -21.88
N VAL A 3 -27.12 12.88 -21.19
CA VAL A 3 -26.62 12.27 -19.95
C VAL A 3 -25.45 11.33 -20.28
N LYS A 4 -24.34 11.48 -19.56
CA LYS A 4 -23.09 10.72 -19.71
C LYS A 4 -23.32 9.24 -19.30
N PRO A 5 -22.81 8.25 -20.06
CA PRO A 5 -22.86 6.86 -19.61
C PRO A 5 -21.87 6.61 -18.47
N ALA A 6 -22.37 6.05 -17.38
CA ALA A 6 -21.59 5.60 -16.23
C ALA A 6 -20.76 4.36 -16.60
N THR A 7 -19.44 4.48 -16.61
CA THR A 7 -18.52 3.37 -16.86
C THR A 7 -18.21 2.68 -15.53
N ILE A 8 -18.88 1.54 -15.29
CA ILE A 8 -18.50 0.37 -14.46
C ILE A 8 -17.51 0.64 -13.30
N SER A 9 -17.97 1.30 -12.23
CA SER A 9 -17.50 0.95 -10.88
C SER A 9 -18.42 -0.15 -10.37
N LYS A 10 -17.99 -1.41 -10.50
CA LYS A 10 -18.72 -2.58 -10.00
C LYS A 10 -18.76 -2.54 -8.46
N ALA A 11 -19.71 -1.78 -7.92
CA ALA A 11 -20.19 -1.92 -6.56
C ALA A 11 -21.33 -2.94 -6.60
N GLU A 12 -20.99 -4.22 -6.50
CA GLU A 12 -21.96 -5.24 -6.10
C GLU A 12 -21.84 -5.41 -4.59
N THR A 13 -22.84 -4.85 -3.91
CA THR A 13 -23.12 -5.00 -2.49
C THR A 13 -23.73 -6.38 -2.26
N GLY A 14 -23.11 -7.21 -1.41
CA GLY A 14 -23.74 -8.43 -0.90
C GLY A 14 -22.75 -9.43 -0.30
N ALA A 15 -22.89 -9.69 1.00
CA ALA A 15 -22.21 -10.71 1.82
C ALA A 15 -20.70 -10.50 2.10
N THR A 16 -20.39 -10.10 3.34
CA THR A 16 -19.12 -10.32 4.09
C THR A 16 -17.89 -10.67 3.24
N LYS A 17 -17.55 -9.80 2.31
CA LYS A 17 -16.31 -9.90 1.56
C LYS A 17 -15.41 -8.87 2.20
N ASN A 18 -14.41 -9.32 2.94
CA ASN A 18 -13.25 -8.50 3.27
C ASN A 18 -13.02 -7.59 2.06
N ILE A 19 -13.12 -6.27 2.23
CA ILE A 19 -12.67 -5.34 1.20
C ILE A 19 -11.16 -5.52 1.21
N THR A 20 -10.70 -6.61 0.58
CA THR A 20 -9.34 -6.76 0.10
C THR A 20 -9.23 -5.72 -0.98
N ARG A 21 -9.03 -4.47 -0.54
CA ARG A 21 -8.21 -3.51 -1.26
C ARG A 21 -7.06 -4.35 -1.80
N ALA A 22 -6.89 -4.39 -3.12
CA ALA A 22 -5.81 -5.14 -3.75
C ALA A 22 -4.53 -4.87 -2.94
N ALA A 23 -3.67 -5.85 -2.71
CA ALA A 23 -2.54 -5.70 -1.78
C ALA A 23 -1.66 -4.47 -2.07
N LEU A 24 -1.71 -3.95 -3.31
CA LEU A 24 -1.00 -2.77 -3.81
C LEU A 24 -1.87 -1.50 -3.92
N SER A 25 -3.14 -1.55 -3.52
CA SER A 25 -4.09 -0.44 -3.52
C SER A 25 -3.65 0.61 -2.50
N GLY A 26 -2.98 1.65 -2.98
CA GLY A 26 -2.37 2.69 -2.14
C GLY A 26 -0.84 2.63 -2.10
N ASP A 27 -0.23 1.65 -2.77
CA ASP A 27 1.22 1.65 -2.93
C ASP A 27 1.65 2.80 -3.84
N SER A 28 2.43 3.73 -3.27
CA SER A 28 2.95 4.89 -3.97
C SER A 28 3.97 4.50 -5.04
N THR A 29 4.63 3.36 -4.92
CA THR A 29 5.62 2.86 -5.86
C THR A 29 4.95 2.36 -7.14
N ALA A 30 3.94 1.50 -7.02
CA ALA A 30 3.12 1.02 -8.13
C ALA A 30 2.37 2.17 -8.82
N SER A 31 1.83 3.10 -8.02
CA SER A 31 1.18 4.31 -8.54
C SER A 31 2.14 5.23 -9.28
N SER A 32 3.38 5.36 -8.80
CA SER A 32 4.43 6.15 -9.47
C SER A 32 4.89 5.50 -10.76
N MET A 33 5.05 4.18 -10.77
CA MET A 33 5.41 3.42 -11.97
C MET A 33 4.34 3.59 -13.06
N MET A 34 3.07 3.45 -12.70
CA MET A 34 1.97 3.69 -13.65
C MET A 34 1.94 5.13 -14.17
N ARG A 35 2.26 6.13 -13.34
CA ARG A 35 2.38 7.52 -13.79
C ARG A 35 3.55 7.73 -14.73
N GLN A 36 4.71 7.13 -14.44
CA GLN A 36 5.89 7.23 -15.30
C GLN A 36 5.67 6.55 -16.65
N LEU A 37 5.08 5.34 -16.67
CA LEU A 37 4.71 4.66 -17.91
C LEU A 37 3.73 5.51 -18.73
N ARG A 38 2.69 6.06 -18.10
CA ARG A 38 1.77 7.00 -18.76
C ARG A 38 2.48 8.23 -19.32
N ALA A 39 3.47 8.78 -18.61
CA ALA A 39 4.22 9.95 -19.05
C ALA A 39 5.09 9.67 -20.29
N VAL A 40 5.66 8.46 -20.40
CA VAL A 40 6.41 8.03 -21.59
C VAL A 40 5.51 8.01 -22.82
N PHE A 41 4.27 7.53 -22.68
CA PHE A 41 3.31 7.50 -23.77
C PHE A 41 2.61 8.86 -23.99
N SER A 42 2.43 9.72 -22.98
CA SER A 42 1.80 11.02 -23.22
C SER A 42 2.74 12.04 -23.89
N ASN A 43 4.06 11.87 -23.73
CA ASN A 43 5.06 12.82 -24.20
C ASN A 43 5.97 12.14 -25.23
N LEU A 44 5.54 12.06 -26.49
CA LEU A 44 6.38 11.57 -27.56
C LEU A 44 7.33 12.66 -28.09
N PRO A 45 8.52 12.28 -28.59
CA PRO A 45 9.43 13.21 -29.28
C PRO A 45 8.71 13.91 -30.45
N ASP A 46 9.13 15.13 -30.76
CA ASP A 46 8.67 15.93 -31.91
C ASP A 46 7.18 16.30 -31.95
N GLY A 47 6.47 16.20 -30.82
CA GLY A 47 5.06 16.57 -30.73
C GLY A 47 4.11 15.62 -31.48
N GLY A 48 4.61 14.45 -31.88
CA GLY A 48 3.81 13.40 -32.50
C GLY A 48 2.86 12.73 -31.51
N TYR A 49 1.74 12.22 -32.01
CA TYR A 49 0.72 11.54 -31.20
C TYR A 49 0.90 10.02 -31.27
N LEU A 50 0.61 9.30 -30.19
CA LEU A 50 0.59 7.82 -30.18
C LEU A 50 -0.29 7.23 -31.28
N SER A 51 -1.37 7.94 -31.62
CA SER A 51 -2.30 7.59 -32.70
C SER A 51 -1.65 7.59 -34.08
N GLN A 52 -0.56 8.35 -34.28
CA GLN A 52 0.24 8.31 -35.51
C GLN A 52 1.09 7.05 -35.60
N VAL A 53 1.36 6.36 -34.49
CA VAL A 53 2.12 5.10 -34.48
C VAL A 53 1.17 3.90 -34.37
N GLY A 54 -0.15 4.12 -34.43
CA GLY A 54 -1.16 3.08 -34.24
C GLY A 54 -1.19 2.51 -32.82
N LEU A 55 -0.56 3.15 -31.83
CA LEU A 55 -0.60 2.72 -30.45
C LEU A 55 -1.69 3.52 -29.71
N LYS A 56 -2.45 2.84 -28.85
CA LYS A 56 -3.44 3.46 -27.96
C LYS A 56 -3.15 3.04 -26.53
N PHE A 57 -3.08 4.00 -25.63
CA PHE A 57 -2.90 3.78 -24.21
C PHE A 57 -4.18 4.16 -23.47
N ASP A 58 -4.87 3.19 -22.88
CA ASP A 58 -6.11 3.46 -22.15
C ASP A 58 -5.85 4.01 -20.74
N LYS A 59 -6.85 4.67 -20.16
CA LYS A 59 -6.87 5.15 -18.77
C LYS A 59 -6.59 4.03 -17.77
N ASN A 60 -6.94 2.79 -18.12
CA ASN A 60 -6.70 1.61 -17.29
C ASN A 60 -5.27 1.06 -17.38
N GLY A 61 -4.43 1.60 -18.27
CA GLY A 61 -3.05 1.14 -18.46
C GLY A 61 -2.90 0.05 -19.53
N GLU A 62 -3.96 -0.25 -20.28
CA GLU A 62 -3.91 -1.20 -21.37
C GLU A 62 -3.32 -0.56 -22.64
N ILE A 63 -2.37 -1.26 -23.25
CA ILE A 63 -1.76 -0.88 -24.52
C ILE A 63 -2.47 -1.68 -25.61
N SER A 64 -3.14 -0.98 -26.52
CA SER A 64 -3.78 -1.59 -27.69
C SER A 64 -3.10 -1.13 -28.98
N LEU A 65 -2.93 -2.05 -29.92
CA LEU A 65 -2.33 -1.80 -31.22
C LEU A 65 -3.41 -1.78 -32.31
N ASP A 66 -3.53 -0.64 -32.98
CA ASP A 66 -4.35 -0.42 -34.15
C ASP A 66 -3.51 -0.68 -35.41
N LYS A 67 -3.62 -1.90 -35.95
CA LYS A 67 -2.84 -2.36 -37.09
C LYS A 67 -3.10 -1.54 -38.36
N GLU A 68 -4.33 -1.05 -38.55
CA GLU A 68 -4.69 -0.25 -39.72
C GLU A 68 -4.09 1.16 -39.64
N ALA A 69 -4.12 1.77 -38.47
CA ALA A 69 -3.48 3.06 -38.24
C ALA A 69 -1.95 2.96 -38.36
N LEU A 70 -1.34 1.88 -37.84
CA LEU A 70 0.08 1.63 -37.98
C LEU A 70 0.49 1.49 -39.46
N ALA A 71 -0.24 0.68 -40.25
CA ALA A 71 0.05 0.50 -41.67
C ALA A 71 -0.03 1.82 -42.45
N LYS A 72 -1.09 2.61 -42.22
CA LYS A 72 -1.27 3.93 -42.85
C LYS A 72 -0.15 4.92 -42.53
N SER A 73 0.43 4.83 -41.35
CA SER A 73 1.54 5.71 -40.94
C SER A 73 2.89 5.22 -41.44
N LEU A 74 3.08 3.90 -41.52
CA LEU A 74 4.26 3.29 -42.13
C LEU A 74 4.34 3.61 -43.63
N ASP A 75 3.19 3.64 -44.32
CA ASP A 75 3.10 4.01 -45.74
C ASP A 75 3.35 5.51 -45.98
N LYS A 76 3.12 6.36 -44.97
CA LYS A 76 3.33 7.81 -45.08
C LYS A 76 4.77 8.19 -44.83
N ASP A 77 5.34 7.79 -43.68
CA ASP A 77 6.67 8.22 -43.24
C ASP A 77 7.37 7.13 -42.40
N PRO A 78 7.99 6.12 -43.04
CA PRO A 78 8.60 4.99 -42.33
C PRO A 78 9.82 5.40 -41.49
N ASP A 79 10.60 6.38 -41.94
CA ASP A 79 11.80 6.84 -41.24
C ASP A 79 11.47 7.59 -39.94
N ILE A 80 10.40 8.41 -39.96
CA ILE A 80 9.91 9.14 -38.79
C ILE A 80 9.35 8.14 -37.77
N LEU A 81 8.57 7.16 -38.23
CA LEU A 81 8.04 6.09 -37.39
C LEU A 81 9.17 5.29 -36.71
N ASN A 82 10.20 4.95 -37.48
CA ASN A 82 11.34 4.20 -36.99
C ASN A 82 12.13 5.00 -35.94
N ASN A 83 12.38 6.29 -36.18
CA ASN A 83 13.04 7.16 -35.20
C ASN A 83 12.20 7.38 -33.93
N MET A 84 10.88 7.48 -34.05
CA MET A 84 9.96 7.66 -32.93
C MET A 84 9.86 6.40 -32.05
N LEU A 85 9.94 5.20 -32.65
CA LEU A 85 9.90 3.92 -31.95
C LEU A 85 11.27 3.48 -31.41
N LEU A 86 12.27 3.43 -32.30
CA LEU A 86 13.57 2.80 -32.10
C LEU A 86 14.74 3.80 -32.09
N GLY A 87 14.50 5.06 -32.46
CA GLY A 87 15.52 6.09 -32.45
C GLY A 87 16.00 6.44 -31.04
N LYS A 88 17.06 7.25 -30.99
CA LYS A 88 17.57 7.81 -29.73
C LYS A 88 16.49 8.70 -29.13
N ASP A 89 16.16 8.49 -27.85
CA ASP A 89 14.99 9.06 -27.17
C ASP A 89 13.61 8.60 -27.69
N GLY A 90 13.54 7.52 -28.47
CA GLY A 90 12.29 6.89 -28.89
C GLY A 90 11.51 6.25 -27.74
N ILE A 91 10.30 5.78 -28.03
CA ILE A 91 9.39 5.19 -27.02
C ILE A 91 10.06 4.02 -26.29
N VAL A 92 10.80 3.16 -27.00
CA VAL A 92 11.45 1.98 -26.42
C VAL A 92 12.56 2.36 -25.44
N ASP A 93 13.38 3.35 -25.78
CA ASP A 93 14.48 3.79 -24.92
C ASP A 93 13.97 4.53 -23.67
N ARG A 94 12.93 5.35 -23.83
CA ARG A 94 12.24 6.00 -22.70
C ARG A 94 11.56 4.99 -21.79
N LEU A 95 10.93 3.96 -22.35
CA LEU A 95 10.32 2.87 -21.59
C LEU A 95 11.38 2.09 -20.81
N SER A 96 12.49 1.73 -21.46
CA SER A 96 13.64 1.09 -20.81
C SER A 96 14.15 1.95 -19.65
N THR A 97 14.30 3.26 -19.87
CA THR A 97 14.77 4.20 -18.85
C THR A 97 13.78 4.38 -17.70
N ALA A 98 12.48 4.41 -17.96
CA ALA A 98 11.44 4.45 -16.93
C ALA A 98 11.36 3.14 -16.12
N LEU A 99 11.66 1.98 -16.74
CA LEU A 99 11.63 0.67 -16.08
C LEU A 99 12.93 0.33 -15.34
N LYS A 100 14.08 0.91 -15.72
CA LYS A 100 15.40 0.66 -15.08
C LYS A 100 15.37 0.78 -13.55
N PRO A 101 14.76 1.80 -12.91
CA PRO A 101 14.70 1.90 -11.44
C PRO A 101 13.89 0.79 -10.76
N TYR A 102 12.94 0.19 -11.49
CA TYR A 102 12.06 -0.87 -11.01
C TYR A 102 12.62 -2.27 -11.28
N SER A 103 13.42 -2.44 -12.34
CA SER A 103 14.03 -3.71 -12.74
C SER A 103 15.37 -4.00 -12.06
N LYS A 104 16.00 -3.01 -11.40
CA LYS A 104 17.25 -3.23 -10.66
C LYS A 104 16.98 -4.06 -9.41
N SER A 105 17.84 -5.05 -9.17
CA SER A 105 17.87 -5.93 -7.98
C SER A 105 18.25 -5.22 -6.66
N ILE A 106 18.54 -3.92 -6.72
CA ILE A 106 18.61 -3.00 -5.58
C ILE A 106 17.71 -1.82 -5.98
N GLY A 107 16.43 -2.12 -6.11
CA GLY A 107 15.44 -1.23 -6.69
C GLY A 107 14.52 -0.62 -5.64
N ILE A 108 13.48 0.05 -6.14
CA ILE A 108 12.42 0.61 -5.30
C ILE A 108 11.67 -0.52 -4.55
N PHE A 109 11.58 -1.71 -5.13
CA PHE A 109 10.92 -2.86 -4.51
C PHE A 109 11.70 -3.43 -3.32
N ASP A 110 13.03 -3.58 -3.43
CA ASP A 110 13.85 -4.09 -2.33
C ASP A 110 13.83 -3.13 -1.13
N ASN A 111 13.89 -1.82 -1.39
CA ASN A 111 13.73 -0.80 -0.36
C ASN A 111 12.37 -0.87 0.33
N ARG A 112 11.30 -1.15 -0.43
CA ARG A 112 9.95 -1.34 0.12
C ARG A 112 9.88 -2.58 0.99
N VAL A 113 10.43 -3.71 0.53
CA VAL A 113 10.50 -4.96 1.31
C VAL A 113 11.30 -4.77 2.59
N SER A 114 12.47 -4.14 2.52
CA SER A 114 13.30 -3.83 3.68
C SER A 114 12.59 -2.92 4.68
N SER A 115 11.88 -1.89 4.19
CA SER A 115 11.10 -0.99 5.05
C SER A 115 9.94 -1.69 5.75
N LEU A 116 9.22 -2.56 5.02
CA LEU A 116 8.13 -3.36 5.58
C LEU A 116 8.65 -4.36 6.63
N ASN A 117 9.77 -5.02 6.38
CA ASN A 117 10.40 -5.89 7.37
C ASN A 117 10.82 -5.12 8.62
N SER A 118 11.43 -3.94 8.45
CA SER A 118 11.79 -3.08 9.59
C SER A 118 10.58 -2.59 10.38
N GLU A 119 9.44 -2.38 9.71
CA GLU A 119 8.18 -2.01 10.36
C GLU A 119 7.60 -3.21 11.13
N ILE A 120 7.67 -4.41 10.57
CA ILE A 120 7.30 -5.66 11.26
C ILE A 120 8.15 -5.84 12.52
N ASP A 121 9.46 -5.70 12.43
CA ASP A 121 10.39 -5.85 13.56
C ASP A 121 10.05 -4.84 14.67
N ARG A 122 9.82 -3.57 14.31
CA ARG A 122 9.41 -2.54 15.28
C ARG A 122 8.06 -2.84 15.94
N LEU A 123 7.12 -3.42 15.19
CA LEU A 123 5.83 -3.81 15.75
C LEU A 123 5.98 -5.00 16.71
N GLN A 124 6.84 -5.96 16.41
CA GLN A 124 7.17 -7.06 17.31
C GLN A 124 7.81 -6.54 18.61
N ASP A 125 8.78 -5.63 18.51
CA ASP A 125 9.40 -4.99 19.68
C ASP A 125 8.37 -4.25 20.55
N LYS A 126 7.45 -3.51 19.92
CA LYS A 126 6.36 -2.81 20.64
C LYS A 126 5.43 -3.78 21.35
N THR A 127 5.07 -4.89 20.72
CA THR A 127 4.24 -5.92 21.36
C THR A 127 4.96 -6.52 22.56
N ALA A 128 6.24 -6.88 22.41
CA ALA A 128 7.03 -7.41 23.52
C ALA A 128 7.14 -6.43 24.69
N GLN A 129 7.33 -5.13 24.41
CA GLN A 129 7.32 -4.09 25.44
C GLN A 129 5.97 -3.94 26.13
N LEU A 130 4.86 -4.03 25.37
CA LEU A 130 3.52 -3.99 25.93
C LEU A 130 3.25 -5.19 26.83
N ASP A 131 3.69 -6.38 26.45
CA ASP A 131 3.55 -7.59 27.27
C ASP A 131 4.27 -7.45 28.62
N VAL A 132 5.50 -6.91 28.61
CA VAL A 132 6.24 -6.60 29.85
C VAL A 132 5.51 -5.56 30.71
N GLN A 133 4.93 -4.53 30.10
CA GLN A 133 4.15 -3.52 30.82
C GLN A 133 2.88 -4.12 31.43
N MET A 134 2.17 -4.98 30.71
CA MET A 134 0.99 -5.67 31.22
C MET A 134 1.33 -6.59 32.38
N GLU A 135 2.41 -7.36 32.29
CA GLU A 135 2.86 -8.22 33.39
C GLU A 135 3.22 -7.40 34.63
N SER A 136 3.98 -6.32 34.47
CA SER A 136 4.31 -5.43 35.59
C SER A 136 3.05 -4.81 36.22
N LEU A 137 2.06 -4.44 35.41
CA LEU A 137 0.80 -3.89 35.87
C LEU A 137 0.00 -4.93 36.65
N TYR A 138 -0.07 -6.17 36.13
CA TYR A 138 -0.70 -7.30 36.78
C TYR A 138 -0.08 -7.59 38.15
N GLN A 139 1.25 -7.71 38.23
CA GLN A 139 1.97 -7.93 39.49
C GLN A 139 1.72 -6.82 40.51
N ARG A 140 1.64 -5.56 40.05
CA ARG A 140 1.32 -4.42 40.93
C ARG A 140 -0.09 -4.54 41.51
N TYR A 141 -1.08 -4.86 40.67
CA TYR A 141 -2.45 -5.05 41.13
C TYR A 141 -2.60 -6.26 42.04
N LEU A 142 -1.89 -7.36 41.77
CA LEU A 142 -1.86 -8.53 42.63
C LEU A 142 -1.35 -8.18 44.03
N LYS A 143 -0.22 -7.46 44.12
CA LYS A 143 0.33 -6.98 45.40
C LYS A 143 -0.64 -6.07 46.14
N GLN A 144 -1.27 -5.13 45.45
CA GLN A 144 -2.28 -4.23 46.04
C GLN A 144 -3.48 -5.02 46.57
N PHE A 145 -3.95 -6.02 45.83
CA PHE A 145 -5.04 -6.88 46.24
C PHE A 145 -4.69 -7.74 47.46
N THR A 146 -3.52 -8.36 47.49
CA THR A 146 -3.05 -9.13 48.67
C THR A 146 -2.88 -8.23 49.90
N ALA A 147 -2.33 -7.02 49.74
CA ALA A 147 -2.23 -6.06 50.83
C ALA A 147 -3.62 -5.64 51.36
N MET A 148 -4.59 -5.42 50.46
CA MET A 148 -5.98 -5.13 50.82
C MET A 148 -6.62 -6.29 51.60
N GLN A 149 -6.38 -7.54 51.19
CA GLN A 149 -6.86 -8.73 51.91
C GLN A 149 -6.24 -8.85 53.31
N GLN A 150 -4.95 -8.57 53.44
CA GLN A 150 -4.27 -8.58 54.75
C GLN A 150 -4.83 -7.50 55.68
N LEU A 151 -5.03 -6.28 55.17
CA LEU A 151 -5.66 -5.19 55.92
C LEU A 151 -7.09 -5.56 56.34
N GLN A 152 -7.88 -6.17 55.46
CA GLN A 152 -9.23 -6.63 55.78
C GLN A 152 -9.22 -7.71 56.87
N SER A 153 -8.28 -8.66 56.82
CA SER A 153 -8.13 -9.69 57.85
C SER A 153 -7.73 -9.07 59.20
N GLN A 154 -6.78 -8.13 59.21
CA GLN A 154 -6.39 -7.40 60.42
C GLN A 154 -7.57 -6.61 61.00
N MET A 155 -8.32 -5.88 60.16
CA MET A 155 -9.52 -5.16 60.59
C MET A 155 -10.58 -6.08 61.18
N GLN A 156 -10.81 -7.25 60.59
CA GLN A 156 -11.74 -8.25 61.13
C GLN A 156 -11.28 -8.80 62.48
N GLN A 157 -9.98 -9.09 62.64
CA GLN A 157 -9.41 -9.53 63.91
C GLN A 157 -9.56 -8.46 64.99
N THR A 158 -9.21 -7.21 64.68
CA THR A 158 -9.38 -6.09 65.62
C THR A 158 -10.85 -5.87 65.98
N SER A 159 -11.76 -5.88 65.00
CA SER A 159 -13.21 -5.77 65.25
C SER A 159 -13.74 -6.93 66.11
N GLY A 160 -13.23 -8.15 65.93
CA GLY A 160 -13.58 -9.31 66.75
C GLY A 160 -13.11 -9.16 68.19
N LEU A 161 -11.89 -8.65 68.40
CA LEU A 161 -11.38 -8.35 69.74
C LEU A 161 -12.20 -7.27 70.46
N PHE A 162 -12.58 -6.18 69.77
CA PHE A 162 -13.43 -5.13 70.35
C PHE A 162 -14.87 -5.62 70.61
N GLY A 163 -15.40 -6.52 69.78
CA GLY A 163 -16.71 -7.13 70.01
C GLY A 163 -16.73 -8.07 71.22
N MET A 164 -15.65 -8.81 71.46
CA MET A 164 -15.49 -9.64 72.66
C MET A 164 -15.22 -8.81 73.92
N SER A 165 -14.53 -7.66 73.82
CA SER A 165 -14.23 -6.81 74.97
C SER A 165 -15.42 -5.98 75.49
N GLN A 166 -16.55 -5.92 74.77
CA GLN A 166 -17.79 -5.25 75.24
C GLN A 166 -18.75 -6.19 75.99
N GLN A 167 -18.42 -7.47 76.16
CA GLN A 167 -19.24 -8.45 76.88
C GLN A 167 -18.71 -8.78 78.30
N PHE A 168 -17.73 -8.03 78.79
CA PHE A 168 -17.23 -8.09 80.17
C PHE A 168 -17.38 -6.74 80.87
#